data_AF-A0A3B3D7Y5-F1
#
_entry.id   AF-A0A3B3D7Y5-F1
#
_cell.length_a   1.000
_cell.length_b   1.000
_cell.length_c   1.000
_cell.angle_alpha   90.00
_cell.angle_beta   90.00
_cell.angle_gamma   90.00
#
_symmetry.space_group_name_H-M   'P 1'
#
loop_
_entity.id
_entity.type
_entity.pdbx_description
1 polymer ?
#
loop_
_entity_poly.entity_id
_entity_poly.type
_entity_poly.pdbx_seq_one_letter_code
_entity_poly.pdbx_strand_id
1 'polypeptide(L)'
;MSLARVDYIPPWWTYWLHNFPHINLRFQPIDKSFQPEDDNYQQSLIFLGCVAAAGLGLNLLCLAIYLSCLCCCRKEEEEESKKPNSCCVTWSAVAAGLITCVAVGVGFYGNSETNDGVYQLTYSVYNANHSLGGVDSLVTGTMGSMKSGLHLHLARLDEIFATRGDYVQTLQFMQQMADNVIKQLLGLPDWENAKLDLASIADQTANIEYYRWLTYLLLLIVDLIICLLACLGLAKQSRWLLTTMMVFGVLALILSWTSLGADLATAVGTSDFCVSPDKFIMSQTKGIISAGEISSESALKTLKCF
;
A
#
# COMPACT_ATOMS: atom_id res chain seq x y z
N MET A 1 -13.86 22.54 -22.99
CA MET A 1 -12.68 22.65 -22.12
C MET A 1 -12.08 21.26 -22.03
N SER A 2 -11.01 20.96 -22.75
CA SER A 2 -10.43 19.61 -22.75
C SER A 2 -9.87 19.33 -21.36
N LEU A 3 -10.35 18.27 -20.72
CA LEU A 3 -9.67 17.63 -19.60
C LEU A 3 -8.26 17.29 -20.10
N ALA A 4 -7.27 18.08 -19.69
CA ALA A 4 -5.88 17.69 -19.88
C ALA A 4 -5.74 16.35 -19.17
N ARG A 5 -5.48 15.27 -19.93
CA ARG A 5 -4.98 14.03 -19.34
C ARG A 5 -3.71 14.42 -18.61
N VAL A 6 -3.78 14.53 -17.30
CA VAL A 6 -2.60 14.62 -16.47
C VAL A 6 -2.01 13.23 -16.53
N ASP A 7 -1.05 13.03 -17.43
CA ASP A 7 -0.29 11.80 -17.48
C ASP A 7 0.45 11.68 -16.14
N TYR A 8 0.04 10.70 -15.33
CA TYR A 8 0.70 10.38 -14.08
C TYR A 8 2.11 9.88 -14.40
N ILE A 9 3.13 10.55 -13.83
CA ILE A 9 4.52 10.14 -13.93
C ILE A 9 4.88 9.51 -12.59
N PRO A 10 5.11 8.19 -12.53
CA PRO A 10 5.50 7.54 -11.29
C PRO A 10 6.87 8.05 -10.83
N PRO A 11 7.12 8.11 -9.51
CA PRO A 11 8.43 8.39 -8.97
C PRO A 11 9.51 7.43 -9.50
N TRP A 12 10.76 7.89 -9.52
CA TRP A 12 11.88 7.08 -10.01
C TRP A 12 12.06 5.76 -9.23
N TRP A 13 11.80 5.77 -7.92
CA TRP A 13 11.94 4.59 -7.06
C TRP A 13 10.85 3.56 -7.34
N THR A 14 9.63 4.00 -7.65
CA THR A 14 8.53 3.14 -8.09
C THR A 14 8.91 2.51 -9.43
N TYR A 15 9.39 3.29 -10.40
CA TYR A 15 9.86 2.71 -11.66
C TYR A 15 11.01 1.70 -11.48
N TRP A 16 11.87 1.92 -10.50
CA TRP A 16 12.95 0.99 -10.15
C TRP A 16 12.41 -0.32 -9.55
N LEU A 17 11.47 -0.26 -8.61
CA LEU A 17 10.82 -1.43 -8.01
C LEU A 17 9.97 -2.20 -9.01
N HIS A 18 9.25 -1.52 -9.90
CA HIS A 18 8.52 -2.17 -10.99
C HIS A 18 9.45 -2.96 -11.92
N ASN A 19 10.70 -2.52 -12.07
CA ASN A 19 11.68 -3.20 -12.90
C ASN A 19 12.41 -4.35 -12.21
N PHE A 20 12.11 -4.63 -10.94
CA PHE A 20 12.67 -5.77 -10.22
C PHE A 20 12.33 -7.08 -10.97
N PRO A 21 13.18 -8.11 -10.88
CA PRO A 21 12.93 -9.36 -11.61
C PRO A 21 11.68 -10.09 -11.13
N HIS A 22 10.65 -10.13 -11.98
CA HIS A 22 9.48 -10.99 -11.78
C HIS A 22 9.74 -12.39 -12.34
N ILE A 23 9.99 -13.34 -11.44
CA ILE A 23 10.38 -14.71 -11.77
C ILE A 23 9.50 -15.65 -10.95
N ASN A 24 8.78 -16.56 -11.62
CA ASN A 24 7.99 -17.56 -10.90
C ASN A 24 8.89 -18.62 -10.22
N LEU A 25 8.30 -19.50 -9.40
CA LEU A 25 9.04 -20.58 -8.72
C LEU A 25 9.66 -21.61 -9.68
N ARG A 26 9.30 -21.56 -10.97
CA ARG A 26 9.90 -22.38 -12.04
C ARG A 26 11.05 -21.68 -12.76
N PHE A 27 11.53 -20.55 -12.23
CA PHE A 27 12.59 -19.73 -12.82
C PHE A 27 12.28 -19.18 -14.21
N GLN A 28 11.00 -18.96 -14.50
CA GLN A 28 10.55 -18.36 -15.75
C GLN A 28 10.20 -16.88 -15.51
N PRO A 29 10.70 -15.97 -16.36
CA PRO A 29 10.31 -14.57 -16.30
C PRO A 29 8.83 -14.42 -16.66
N ILE A 30 8.12 -13.59 -15.90
CA ILE A 30 6.71 -13.30 -16.12
C ILE A 30 6.50 -11.83 -16.49
N ASP A 31 5.27 -11.50 -16.90
CA ASP A 31 4.85 -10.12 -17.13
C ASP A 31 4.84 -9.31 -15.81
N LYS A 32 5.25 -8.05 -15.89
CA LYS A 32 5.35 -7.11 -14.75
C LYS A 32 4.01 -6.41 -14.45
N SER A 33 3.01 -6.63 -15.30
CA SER A 33 1.67 -6.06 -15.13
C SER A 33 1.02 -6.54 -13.83
N PHE A 34 0.43 -5.62 -13.06
CA PHE A 34 -0.22 -5.93 -11.80
C PHE A 34 -1.40 -6.90 -11.97
N GLN A 35 -1.23 -8.14 -11.48
CA GLN A 35 -2.21 -9.22 -11.64
C GLN A 35 -2.30 -10.04 -10.33
N PRO A 36 -2.90 -9.51 -9.26
CA PRO A 36 -2.93 -10.16 -7.95
C PRO A 36 -3.69 -11.50 -7.94
N GLU A 37 -4.59 -11.72 -8.90
CA GLU A 37 -5.37 -12.96 -9.05
C GLU A 37 -4.65 -14.06 -9.85
N ASP A 38 -3.53 -13.75 -10.53
CA ASP A 38 -2.79 -14.73 -11.31
C ASP A 38 -1.82 -15.53 -10.42
N ASP A 39 -1.88 -16.86 -10.54
CA ASP A 39 -1.06 -17.77 -9.75
C ASP A 39 0.45 -17.56 -10.01
N ASN A 40 0.85 -17.24 -11.26
CA ASN A 40 2.27 -17.05 -11.57
C ASN A 40 2.78 -15.73 -10.98
N TYR A 41 1.96 -14.68 -10.98
CA TYR A 41 2.26 -13.41 -10.33
C TYR A 41 2.43 -13.57 -8.82
N GLN A 42 1.51 -14.29 -8.14
CA GLN A 42 1.67 -14.60 -6.71
C GLN A 42 2.94 -15.40 -6.42
N GLN A 43 3.25 -16.40 -7.26
CA GLN A 43 4.50 -17.17 -7.14
C GLN A 43 5.75 -16.30 -7.29
N SER A 44 5.71 -15.26 -8.11
CA SER A 44 6.81 -14.32 -8.25
C SER A 44 7.03 -13.48 -6.99
N LEU A 45 5.96 -13.02 -6.34
CA LEU A 45 6.08 -12.32 -5.05
C LEU A 45 6.62 -13.25 -3.95
N ILE A 46 6.17 -14.51 -3.93
CA ILE A 46 6.71 -15.53 -3.02
C ILE A 46 8.20 -15.77 -3.29
N PHE A 47 8.62 -15.80 -4.56
CA PHE A 47 10.03 -15.94 -4.92
C PHE A 47 10.90 -14.81 -4.33
N LEU A 48 10.42 -13.56 -4.31
CA LEU A 48 11.11 -12.45 -3.63
C LEU A 48 11.26 -12.71 -2.13
N GLY A 49 10.21 -13.23 -1.49
CA GLY A 49 10.27 -13.70 -0.11
C GLY A 49 11.32 -14.81 0.10
N CYS A 50 11.42 -15.76 -0.84
CA CYS A 50 12.45 -16.80 -0.81
C CYS A 50 13.88 -16.22 -0.96
N VAL A 51 14.06 -15.17 -1.76
CA VAL A 51 15.35 -14.48 -1.88
C VAL A 51 15.72 -13.81 -0.55
N ALA A 52 14.77 -13.16 0.12
CA ALA A 52 14.99 -12.61 1.45
C ALA A 52 15.32 -13.71 2.48
N ALA A 53 14.61 -14.84 2.44
CA ALA A 53 14.89 -15.99 3.30
C ALA A 53 16.28 -16.62 3.03
N ALA A 54 16.72 -16.68 1.77
CA ALA A 54 18.07 -17.10 1.42
C ALA A 54 19.12 -16.11 1.94
N GLY A 55 18.85 -14.81 1.88
CA GLY A 55 19.68 -13.77 2.49
C GLY A 55 19.80 -13.93 4.02
N LEU A 56 18.70 -14.20 4.71
CA LEU A 56 18.70 -14.54 6.14
C LEU A 56 19.54 -15.79 6.41
N GLY A 57 19.36 -16.85 5.63
CA GLY A 57 20.12 -18.10 5.77
C GLY A 57 21.63 -17.87 5.61
N LEU A 58 22.03 -17.07 4.62
CA LEU A 58 23.43 -16.70 4.41
C LEU A 58 23.97 -15.86 5.58
N ASN A 59 23.20 -14.91 6.09
CA ASN A 59 23.57 -14.09 7.24
C ASN A 59 23.79 -14.95 8.50
N LEU A 60 22.84 -15.85 8.81
CA LEU A 60 22.97 -16.79 9.91
C LEU A 60 24.16 -17.75 9.74
N LEU A 61 24.43 -18.20 8.52
CA LEU A 61 25.59 -19.04 8.22
C LEU A 61 26.90 -18.27 8.47
N CYS A 62 27.02 -17.04 7.98
CA CYS A 62 28.18 -16.19 8.24
C CYS A 62 28.38 -15.93 9.75
N LEU A 63 27.29 -15.67 10.47
CA LEU A 63 27.31 -15.48 11.92
C LEU A 63 27.73 -16.76 12.67
N ALA A 64 27.23 -17.92 12.25
CA ALA A 64 27.63 -19.21 12.80
C ALA A 64 29.12 -19.49 12.56
N ILE A 65 29.62 -19.29 11.33
CA ILE A 65 31.05 -19.44 11.00
C ILE A 65 31.90 -18.49 11.84
N TYR A 66 31.50 -17.22 11.95
CA TYR A 66 32.20 -16.24 12.76
C TYR A 66 32.30 -16.66 14.23
N LEU A 67 31.19 -17.10 14.83
CA LEU A 67 31.17 -17.60 16.21
C LEU A 67 31.98 -18.88 16.39
N SER A 68 31.94 -19.81 15.42
CA SER A 68 32.74 -21.04 15.44
C SER A 68 34.23 -20.73 15.38
N CYS A 69 34.67 -19.86 14.47
CA CYS A 69 36.07 -19.42 14.40
C CYS A 69 36.50 -18.75 15.71
N LEU A 70 35.68 -17.87 16.27
CA LEU A 70 35.98 -17.18 17.53
C LEU A 70 36.08 -18.16 18.72
N CYS A 71 35.22 -19.18 18.76
CA CYS A 71 35.28 -20.26 19.75
C CYS A 71 36.51 -21.15 19.59
N CYS A 72 36.87 -21.52 18.35
CA CYS A 72 38.05 -22.33 18.05
C CYS A 72 39.35 -21.59 18.38
N CYS A 73 39.49 -20.32 17.95
CA CYS A 73 40.67 -19.52 18.26
C CYS A 73 40.83 -19.25 19.76
N ARG A 74 39.73 -19.07 20.50
CA ARG A 74 39.78 -18.95 21.97
C ARG A 74 40.26 -20.24 22.65
N LYS A 75 39.93 -21.40 22.07
CA LYS A 75 40.34 -22.70 22.61
C LYS A 75 41.83 -22.95 22.40
N GLU A 76 42.40 -22.50 21.27
CA GLU A 76 43.84 -22.54 21.01
C GLU A 76 44.62 -21.56 21.93
N GLU A 77 44.09 -20.36 22.19
CA GLU A 77 44.69 -19.38 23.11
C GLU A 77 44.72 -19.80 24.59
N GLU A 78 43.77 -20.65 25.04
CA GLU A 78 43.78 -21.20 26.40
C GLU A 78 44.92 -22.21 26.61
N GLU A 79 45.45 -22.82 25.54
CA GLU A 79 46.60 -23.75 25.60
C GLU A 79 47.97 -23.05 25.47
N GLU A 80 48.07 -21.90 24.80
CA GLU A 80 49.32 -21.13 24.62
C GLU A 80 49.23 -19.67 25.15
N SER A 81 49.54 -19.47 26.43
CA SER A 81 50.02 -18.22 27.07
C SER A 81 49.47 -16.83 26.61
N LYS A 82 48.66 -16.21 27.50
CA LYS A 82 48.54 -14.76 27.82
C LYS A 82 49.11 -13.70 26.83
N LYS A 83 48.31 -13.22 25.85
CA LYS A 83 48.15 -11.79 25.45
C LYS A 83 47.01 -11.61 24.41
N PRO A 84 46.45 -10.40 24.22
CA PRO A 84 45.01 -10.24 24.02
C PRO A 84 44.59 -9.98 22.56
N ASN A 85 43.78 -10.87 21.99
CA ASN A 85 43.00 -10.61 20.77
C ASN A 85 41.69 -9.82 21.02
N SER A 86 41.57 -9.20 22.20
CA SER A 86 40.40 -8.40 22.61
C SER A 86 40.08 -7.23 21.65
N CYS A 87 41.11 -6.65 21.01
CA CYS A 87 40.93 -5.47 20.15
C CYS A 87 40.15 -5.78 18.85
N CYS A 88 40.41 -6.92 18.20
CA CYS A 88 39.73 -7.25 16.94
C CYS A 88 38.23 -7.52 17.16
N VAL A 89 37.89 -8.19 18.27
CA VAL A 89 36.51 -8.50 18.66
C VAL A 89 35.73 -7.26 19.10
N THR A 90 36.38 -6.31 19.78
CA THR A 90 35.73 -5.04 20.13
C THR A 90 35.48 -4.17 18.89
N TRP A 91 36.42 -4.13 17.93
CA TRP A 91 36.24 -3.40 16.68
C TRP A 91 35.12 -3.99 15.81
N SER A 92 35.03 -5.32 15.68
CA SER A 92 33.95 -5.96 14.93
C SER A 92 32.58 -5.73 15.59
N ALA A 93 32.49 -5.77 16.91
CA ALA A 93 31.27 -5.47 17.64
C ALA A 93 30.84 -4.00 17.53
N VAL A 94 31.79 -3.06 17.57
CA VAL A 94 31.51 -1.63 17.35
C VAL A 94 31.04 -1.38 15.91
N ALA A 95 31.67 -2.01 14.91
CA ALA A 95 31.24 -1.91 13.52
C ALA A 95 29.84 -2.49 13.32
N ALA A 96 29.55 -3.67 13.90
CA ALA A 96 28.24 -4.28 13.86
C ALA A 96 27.18 -3.37 14.53
N GLY A 97 27.47 -2.83 15.71
CA GLY A 97 26.57 -1.89 16.40
C GLY A 97 26.28 -0.63 15.59
N LEU A 98 27.29 -0.05 14.92
CA LEU A 98 27.10 1.11 14.03
C LEU A 98 26.20 0.76 12.83
N ILE A 99 26.44 -0.39 12.19
CA ILE A 99 25.62 -0.85 11.06
C ILE A 99 24.17 -1.06 11.52
N THR A 100 23.95 -1.69 12.67
CA THR A 100 22.59 -1.88 13.19
C THR A 100 21.92 -0.55 13.54
N CYS A 101 22.62 0.41 14.13
CA CYS A 101 22.07 1.75 14.39
C CYS A 101 21.64 2.47 13.09
N VAL A 102 22.44 2.36 12.02
CA VAL A 102 22.07 2.91 10.71
C VAL A 102 20.85 2.20 10.15
N ALA A 103 20.82 0.86 10.20
CA ALA A 103 19.68 0.08 9.73
C ALA A 103 18.39 0.41 10.48
N VAL A 104 18.44 0.53 11.80
CA VAL A 104 17.31 0.93 12.65
C VAL A 104 16.85 2.35 12.29
N GLY A 105 17.77 3.29 12.11
CA GLY A 105 17.45 4.66 11.69
C GLY A 105 16.74 4.73 10.34
N VAL A 106 17.24 3.99 9.34
CA VAL A 106 16.59 3.86 8.03
C VAL A 106 15.22 3.20 8.16
N GLY A 107 15.08 2.18 9.01
CA GLY A 107 13.81 1.51 9.28
C GLY A 107 12.76 2.45 9.89
N PHE A 108 13.12 3.26 10.89
CA PHE A 108 12.21 4.25 11.47
C PHE A 108 11.77 5.29 10.44
N TYR A 109 12.72 5.78 9.64
CA TYR A 109 12.42 6.73 8.57
C TYR A 109 11.45 6.14 7.54
N GLY A 110 11.77 4.96 6.99
CA GLY A 110 10.91 4.29 6.02
C GLY A 110 9.52 3.95 6.56
N ASN A 111 9.43 3.52 7.83
CA ASN A 111 8.15 3.24 8.46
C ASN A 111 7.28 4.50 8.62
N SER A 112 7.89 5.65 8.94
CA SER A 112 7.18 6.93 9.05
C SER A 112 6.70 7.44 7.69
N GLU A 113 7.56 7.43 6.68
CA GLU A 113 7.21 7.89 5.33
C GLU A 113 6.10 7.03 4.70
N THR A 114 6.13 5.72 4.94
CA THR A 114 5.06 4.81 4.48
C THR A 114 3.73 5.17 5.14
N ASN A 115 3.71 5.38 6.46
CA ASN A 115 2.52 5.77 7.19
C ASN A 115 1.96 7.13 6.71
N ASP A 116 2.83 8.10 6.47
CA ASP A 116 2.41 9.43 6.04
C ASP A 116 1.74 9.41 4.66
N GLY A 117 2.27 8.65 3.71
CA GLY A 117 1.60 8.57 2.42
C GLY A 117 0.40 7.62 2.39
N VAL A 118 0.33 6.57 3.23
CA VAL A 118 -0.93 5.80 3.40
C VAL A 118 -2.00 6.70 4.03
N TYR A 119 -1.63 7.53 4.99
CA TYR A 119 -2.52 8.53 5.57
C TYR A 119 -3.04 9.52 4.52
N GLN A 120 -2.16 10.03 3.65
CA GLN A 120 -2.55 10.92 2.56
C GLN A 120 -3.48 10.24 1.54
N LEU A 121 -3.23 8.97 1.23
CA LEU A 121 -4.09 8.16 0.36
C LEU A 121 -5.47 7.97 1.00
N THR A 122 -5.52 7.54 2.25
CA THR A 122 -6.75 7.32 3.01
C THR A 122 -7.56 8.61 3.12
N TYR A 123 -6.92 9.73 3.42
CA TYR A 123 -7.53 11.05 3.45
C TYR A 123 -8.14 11.44 2.10
N SER A 124 -7.43 11.19 1.01
CA SER A 124 -7.91 11.46 -0.35
C SER A 124 -9.14 10.61 -0.70
N VAL A 125 -9.16 9.35 -0.28
CA VAL A 125 -10.32 8.45 -0.45
C VAL A 125 -11.51 8.92 0.39
N TYR A 126 -11.30 9.34 1.64
CA TYR A 126 -12.37 9.92 2.46
C TYR A 126 -12.94 11.21 1.83
N ASN A 127 -12.09 12.07 1.28
CA ASN A 127 -12.53 13.29 0.64
C ASN A 127 -13.28 13.01 -0.69
N ALA A 128 -12.84 12.01 -1.46
CA ALA A 128 -13.55 11.53 -2.63
C ALA A 128 -14.94 10.99 -2.25
N ASN A 129 -15.01 10.17 -1.20
CA ASN A 129 -16.26 9.65 -0.65
C ASN A 129 -17.23 10.78 -0.24
N HIS A 130 -16.73 11.84 0.41
CA HIS A 130 -17.54 12.99 0.79
C HIS A 130 -18.04 13.76 -0.44
N SER A 131 -17.18 13.96 -1.45
CA SER A 131 -17.53 14.65 -2.70
C SER A 131 -18.60 13.89 -3.48
N LEU A 132 -18.48 12.56 -3.57
CA LEU A 132 -19.49 11.69 -4.19
C LEU A 132 -20.83 11.77 -3.44
N GLY A 133 -20.81 11.79 -2.11
CA GLY A 133 -22.01 11.99 -1.29
C GLY A 133 -22.69 13.35 -1.53
N GLY A 134 -21.90 14.41 -1.75
CA GLY A 134 -22.44 15.73 -2.11
C GLY A 134 -23.14 15.72 -3.47
N VAL A 135 -22.52 15.09 -4.48
CA VAL A 135 -23.10 14.98 -5.84
C VAL A 135 -24.40 14.16 -5.81
N ASP A 136 -24.41 13.02 -5.12
CA ASP A 136 -25.59 12.16 -4.98
C ASP A 136 -26.77 12.91 -4.32
N SER A 137 -26.50 13.66 -3.26
CA SER A 137 -27.53 14.47 -2.58
C SER A 137 -28.11 15.56 -3.48
N LEU A 138 -27.27 16.18 -4.31
CA LEU A 138 -27.68 17.22 -5.25
C LEU A 138 -28.50 16.64 -6.42
N VAL A 139 -28.10 15.48 -6.92
CA VAL A 139 -28.82 14.73 -7.96
C VAL A 139 -30.20 14.30 -7.47
N THR A 140 -30.26 13.69 -6.28
CA THR A 140 -31.52 13.25 -5.66
C THR A 140 -32.44 14.43 -5.36
N GLY A 141 -31.89 15.53 -4.83
CA GLY A 141 -32.64 16.76 -4.58
C GLY A 141 -33.20 17.39 -5.86
N THR A 142 -32.39 17.48 -6.91
CA THR A 142 -32.81 18.04 -8.21
C THR A 142 -33.89 17.18 -8.86
N MET A 143 -33.74 15.85 -8.82
CA MET A 143 -34.75 14.92 -9.35
C MET A 143 -36.06 15.00 -8.55
N GLY A 144 -35.98 15.10 -7.21
CA GLY A 144 -37.13 15.28 -6.34
C GLY A 144 -37.88 16.60 -6.58
N SER A 145 -37.14 17.71 -6.72
CA SER A 145 -37.72 19.03 -7.04
C SER A 145 -38.31 19.08 -8.44
N MET A 146 -37.66 18.46 -9.43
CA MET A 146 -38.17 18.37 -10.80
C MET A 146 -39.45 17.55 -10.88
N LYS A 147 -39.49 16.37 -10.24
CA LYS A 147 -40.69 15.52 -10.17
C LYS A 147 -41.83 16.25 -9.47
N SER A 148 -41.55 16.91 -8.34
CA SER A 148 -42.56 17.66 -7.58
C SER A 148 -43.06 18.88 -8.35
N GLY A 149 -42.17 19.63 -9.01
CA GLY A 149 -42.50 20.78 -9.84
C GLY A 149 -43.31 20.39 -11.08
N LEU A 150 -42.95 19.28 -11.74
CA LEU A 150 -43.70 18.75 -12.88
C LEU A 150 -45.10 18.28 -12.47
N HIS A 151 -45.22 17.59 -11.33
CA HIS A 151 -46.54 17.22 -10.77
C HIS A 151 -47.38 18.43 -10.37
N LEU A 152 -46.78 19.43 -9.72
CA LEU A 152 -47.47 20.64 -9.29
C LEU A 152 -47.89 21.50 -10.49
N HIS A 153 -47.06 21.60 -11.53
CA HIS A 153 -47.41 22.30 -12.76
C HIS A 153 -48.43 21.53 -13.59
N LEU A 154 -48.35 20.21 -13.74
CA LEU A 154 -49.36 19.40 -14.44
C LEU A 154 -50.73 19.44 -13.74
N ALA A 155 -50.77 19.32 -12.40
CA ALA A 155 -52.02 19.42 -11.64
C ALA A 155 -52.68 20.81 -11.75
N ARG A 156 -51.88 21.86 -11.96
CA ARG A 156 -52.36 23.25 -12.09
C ARG A 156 -52.63 23.67 -13.55
N LEU A 157 -52.01 23.02 -14.52
CA LEU A 157 -52.19 23.27 -15.96
C LEU A 157 -53.42 22.51 -16.51
N ASP A 158 -53.80 21.37 -15.94
CA ASP A 158 -55.03 20.64 -16.33
C ASP A 158 -56.31 21.46 -16.06
N GLU A 159 -56.29 22.31 -15.03
CA GLU A 159 -57.43 23.16 -14.64
C GLU A 159 -57.55 24.46 -15.47
N ILE A 160 -56.45 24.94 -16.08
CA ILE A 160 -56.39 26.26 -16.74
C ILE A 160 -56.29 26.15 -18.28
N PHE A 161 -55.77 25.06 -18.84
CA PHE A 161 -55.37 24.99 -20.26
C PHE A 161 -56.23 24.19 -21.23
N ALA A 162 -57.44 23.76 -20.84
CA ALA A 162 -58.38 23.09 -21.76
C ALA A 162 -58.78 23.93 -23.01
N THR A 163 -58.33 25.19 -23.14
CA THR A 163 -58.78 26.14 -24.18
C THR A 163 -57.69 26.77 -25.07
N ARG A 164 -56.38 26.50 -24.91
CA ARG A 164 -55.34 27.02 -25.84
C ARG A 164 -54.28 25.98 -26.23
N GLY A 165 -54.29 25.57 -27.51
CA GLY A 165 -53.40 24.54 -28.07
C GLY A 165 -51.90 24.90 -28.13
N ASP A 166 -51.53 26.18 -28.18
CA ASP A 166 -50.12 26.60 -28.37
C ASP A 166 -49.21 26.30 -27.17
N TYR A 167 -49.79 26.14 -25.96
CA TYR A 167 -49.02 25.83 -24.75
C TYR A 167 -48.77 24.33 -24.58
N VAL A 168 -49.56 23.47 -25.24
CA VAL A 168 -49.40 22.01 -25.19
C VAL A 168 -48.09 21.58 -25.84
N GLN A 169 -47.68 22.25 -26.91
CA GLN A 169 -46.43 21.94 -27.62
C GLN A 169 -45.18 22.30 -26.77
N THR A 170 -45.23 23.39 -26.01
CA THR A 170 -44.13 23.80 -25.11
C THR A 170 -44.04 22.87 -23.90
N LEU A 171 -45.18 22.40 -23.38
CA LEU A 171 -45.27 21.39 -22.33
C LEU A 171 -44.67 20.05 -22.77
N GLN A 172 -45.00 19.58 -23.97
CA GLN A 172 -44.44 18.34 -24.52
C GLN A 172 -42.93 18.43 -24.73
N PHE A 173 -42.43 19.58 -25.17
CA PHE A 173 -40.98 19.82 -25.33
C PHE A 173 -40.25 19.81 -23.98
N MET A 174 -40.81 20.47 -22.95
CA MET A 174 -40.27 20.44 -21.59
C MET A 174 -40.28 19.03 -21.00
N GLN A 175 -41.31 18.24 -21.28
CA GLN A 175 -41.41 16.86 -20.83
C GLN A 175 -40.38 15.96 -21.54
N GLN A 176 -40.16 16.13 -22.84
CA GLN A 176 -39.08 15.43 -23.56
C GLN A 176 -37.68 15.82 -23.08
N MET A 177 -37.46 17.10 -22.77
CA MET A 177 -36.18 17.58 -22.24
C MET A 177 -35.94 17.04 -20.82
N ALA A 178 -36.98 16.98 -20.00
CA ALA A 178 -36.96 16.35 -18.68
C ALA A 178 -36.64 14.86 -18.77
N ASP A 179 -37.29 14.14 -19.67
CA ASP A 179 -37.05 12.71 -19.89
C ASP A 179 -35.63 12.43 -20.39
N ASN A 180 -35.07 13.31 -21.23
CA ASN A 180 -33.67 13.20 -21.67
C ASN A 180 -32.67 13.47 -20.55
N VAL A 181 -32.93 14.48 -19.71
CA VAL A 181 -32.09 14.78 -18.53
C VAL A 181 -32.17 13.63 -17.52
N ILE A 182 -33.37 13.10 -17.25
CA ILE A 182 -33.56 11.93 -16.37
C ILE A 182 -32.86 10.70 -16.95
N LYS A 183 -32.94 10.44 -18.26
CA LYS A 183 -32.20 9.33 -18.89
C LYS A 183 -30.68 9.50 -18.82
N GLN A 184 -30.17 10.71 -18.96
CA GLN A 184 -28.74 10.98 -18.79
C GLN A 184 -28.29 10.82 -17.33
N LEU A 185 -29.13 11.21 -16.35
CA LEU A 185 -28.84 11.01 -14.94
C LEU A 185 -28.98 9.53 -14.50
N LEU A 186 -29.93 8.79 -15.05
CA LEU A 186 -30.08 7.33 -14.83
C LEU A 186 -28.99 6.51 -15.52
N GLY A 187 -28.28 7.09 -16.50
CA GLY A 187 -27.10 6.49 -17.13
C GLY A 187 -25.81 6.66 -16.32
N LEU A 188 -25.84 7.36 -15.19
CA LEU A 188 -24.72 7.45 -14.27
C LEU A 188 -24.69 6.18 -13.37
N PRO A 189 -23.50 5.63 -13.07
CA PRO A 189 -23.39 4.49 -12.18
C PRO A 189 -23.98 4.82 -10.79
N ASP A 190 -24.49 3.79 -10.12
CA ASP A 190 -25.15 3.90 -8.81
C ASP A 190 -24.13 4.34 -7.73
N TRP A 191 -24.13 5.64 -7.42
CA TRP A 191 -23.13 6.29 -6.57
C TRP A 191 -23.16 5.80 -5.12
N GLU A 192 -24.30 5.28 -4.66
CA GLU A 192 -24.48 4.75 -3.31
C GLU A 192 -23.59 3.54 -3.05
N ASN A 193 -23.48 2.63 -4.03
CA ASN A 193 -22.62 1.44 -3.94
C ASN A 193 -21.14 1.81 -3.95
N ALA A 194 -20.73 2.73 -4.81
CA ALA A 194 -19.33 3.22 -4.87
C ALA A 194 -18.93 3.93 -3.56
N LYS A 195 -19.85 4.67 -2.94
CA LYS A 195 -19.65 5.37 -1.66
C LYS A 195 -19.39 4.40 -0.50
N LEU A 196 -20.21 3.34 -0.39
CA LEU A 196 -20.04 2.30 0.62
C LEU A 196 -18.72 1.55 0.44
N ASP A 197 -18.29 1.34 -0.80
CA ASP A 197 -17.05 0.63 -1.12
C ASP A 197 -15.80 1.47 -0.79
N LEU A 198 -15.74 2.75 -1.20
CA LEU A 198 -14.61 3.64 -0.91
C LEU A 198 -14.39 3.87 0.60
N ALA A 199 -15.48 4.03 1.36
CA ALA A 199 -15.41 4.24 2.81
C ALA A 199 -14.88 2.98 3.52
N SER A 200 -15.33 1.80 3.11
CA SER A 200 -14.87 0.52 3.65
C SER A 200 -13.40 0.27 3.31
N ILE A 201 -12.98 0.54 2.07
CA ILE A 201 -11.60 0.39 1.64
C ILE A 201 -10.68 1.32 2.43
N ALA A 202 -11.06 2.58 2.64
CA ALA A 202 -10.28 3.53 3.44
C ALA A 202 -10.12 3.07 4.89
N ASP A 203 -11.21 2.63 5.53
CA ASP A 203 -11.20 2.18 6.92
C ASP A 203 -10.36 0.89 7.10
N GLN A 204 -10.52 -0.08 6.20
CA GLN A 204 -9.70 -1.29 6.21
C GLN A 204 -8.22 -0.99 5.99
N THR A 205 -7.90 -0.11 5.03
CA THR A 205 -6.52 0.28 4.74
C THR A 205 -5.89 0.99 5.95
N ALA A 206 -6.61 1.92 6.58
CA ALA A 206 -6.14 2.63 7.77
C ALA A 206 -5.90 1.69 8.96
N ASN A 207 -6.80 0.74 9.19
CA ASN A 207 -6.66 -0.24 10.27
C ASN A 207 -5.46 -1.16 10.04
N ILE A 208 -5.29 -1.69 8.82
CA ILE A 208 -4.13 -2.52 8.46
C ILE A 208 -2.83 -1.73 8.65
N GLU A 209 -2.80 -0.48 8.17
CA GLU A 209 -1.63 0.38 8.27
C GLU A 209 -1.28 0.71 9.73
N TYR A 210 -2.27 0.95 10.59
CA TYR A 210 -2.05 1.19 12.01
C TYR A 210 -1.31 0.03 12.68
N TYR A 211 -1.76 -1.21 12.44
CA TYR A 211 -1.11 -2.40 12.98
C TYR A 211 0.28 -2.62 12.37
N ARG A 212 0.43 -2.45 11.05
CA ARG A 212 1.72 -2.52 10.36
C ARG A 212 2.69 -1.53 11.01
N TRP A 213 2.38 -0.24 10.97
CA TRP A 213 3.22 0.82 11.52
C TRP A 213 3.64 0.54 12.97
N LEU A 214 2.69 0.15 13.83
CA LEU A 214 2.95 -0.14 15.23
C LEU A 214 3.87 -1.36 15.42
N THR A 215 3.63 -2.45 14.69
CA THR A 215 4.48 -3.65 14.77
C THR A 215 5.92 -3.36 14.36
N TYR A 216 6.12 -2.61 13.27
CA TYR A 216 7.46 -2.22 12.81
C TYR A 216 8.14 -1.27 13.80
N LEU A 217 7.39 -0.30 14.34
CA LEU A 217 7.89 0.60 15.37
C LEU A 217 8.39 -0.17 16.59
N LEU A 218 7.60 -1.13 17.08
CA LEU A 218 7.97 -1.95 18.24
C LEU A 218 9.18 -2.85 17.94
N LEU A 219 9.26 -3.45 16.75
CA LEU A 219 10.40 -4.26 16.33
C LEU A 219 11.70 -3.45 16.33
N LEU A 220 11.68 -2.24 15.75
CA LEU A 220 12.84 -1.34 15.71
C LEU A 220 13.26 -0.85 17.10
N ILE A 221 12.30 -0.61 18.01
CA ILE A 221 12.58 -0.29 19.42
C ILE A 221 13.28 -1.46 20.11
N VAL A 222 12.81 -2.69 19.89
CA VAL A 222 13.43 -3.90 20.45
C VAL A 222 14.87 -4.05 19.94
N ASP A 223 15.12 -3.84 18.64
CA ASP A 223 16.47 -3.87 18.07
C ASP A 223 17.40 -2.83 18.72
N LEU A 224 16.90 -1.61 18.92
CA LEU A 224 17.66 -0.55 19.60
C LEU A 224 18.00 -0.94 21.05
N ILE A 225 17.04 -1.49 21.79
CA ILE A 225 17.25 -1.95 23.17
C ILE A 225 18.29 -3.08 23.20
N ILE A 226 18.19 -4.06 22.30
CA ILE A 226 19.17 -5.16 22.19
C ILE A 226 20.56 -4.60 21.91
N CYS A 227 20.68 -3.63 20.99
CA CYS A 227 21.96 -2.98 20.68
C CYS A 227 22.56 -2.26 21.90
N LEU A 228 21.75 -1.49 22.63
CA LEU A 228 22.22 -0.78 23.83
C LEU A 228 22.65 -1.75 24.93
N LEU A 229 21.87 -2.81 25.18
CA LEU A 229 22.20 -3.83 26.17
C LEU A 229 23.42 -4.67 25.77
N ALA A 230 23.61 -4.94 24.47
CA ALA A 230 24.82 -5.58 23.96
C ALA A 230 26.06 -4.71 24.18
N CYS A 231 25.99 -3.40 23.87
CA CYS A 231 27.05 -2.43 24.16
C CYS A 231 27.37 -2.36 25.66
N LEU A 232 26.36 -2.36 26.52
CA LEU A 232 26.55 -2.39 27.98
C LEU A 232 27.16 -3.72 28.44
N GLY A 233 26.77 -4.84 27.83
CA GLY A 233 27.37 -6.15 28.05
C GLY A 233 28.86 -6.18 27.72
N LEU A 234 29.27 -5.55 26.62
CA LEU A 234 30.68 -5.39 26.24
C LEU A 234 31.43 -4.49 27.23
N ALA A 235 30.85 -3.34 27.60
CA ALA A 235 31.47 -2.40 28.54
C ALA A 235 31.65 -2.98 29.94
N LYS A 236 30.69 -3.78 30.42
CA LYS A 236 30.74 -4.46 31.74
C LYS A 236 31.41 -5.83 31.70
N GLN A 237 31.81 -6.31 30.51
CA GLN A 237 32.34 -7.67 30.30
C GLN A 237 31.46 -8.79 30.89
N SER A 238 30.14 -8.56 30.94
CA SER A 238 29.19 -9.51 31.54
C SER A 238 28.83 -10.61 30.55
N ARG A 239 29.37 -11.82 30.78
CA ARG A 239 29.14 -12.97 29.90
C ARG A 239 27.66 -13.36 29.80
N TRP A 240 26.93 -13.34 30.92
CA TRP A 240 25.51 -13.69 30.94
C TRP A 240 24.65 -12.72 30.13
N LEU A 241 24.91 -11.42 30.27
CA LEU A 241 24.17 -10.40 29.52
C LEU A 241 24.45 -10.48 28.02
N LEU A 242 25.70 -10.74 27.63
CA LEU A 242 26.06 -10.90 26.21
C LEU A 242 25.38 -12.15 25.60
N THR A 243 25.39 -13.27 26.30
CA THR A 243 24.74 -14.50 25.80
C THR A 243 23.22 -14.31 25.65
N THR A 244 22.55 -13.66 26.60
CA THR A 244 21.10 -13.44 26.48
C THR A 244 20.77 -12.48 25.34
N MET A 245 21.49 -11.36 25.22
CA MET A 245 21.29 -10.41 24.12
C MET A 245 21.59 -11.03 22.75
N MET A 246 22.54 -11.96 22.66
CA MET A 246 22.82 -12.68 21.42
C MET A 246 21.63 -13.53 20.97
N VAL A 247 20.99 -14.25 21.89
CA VAL A 247 19.80 -15.05 21.58
C VAL A 247 18.65 -14.16 21.12
N PHE A 248 18.37 -13.07 21.86
CA PHE A 248 17.33 -12.11 21.46
C PHE A 248 17.67 -11.41 20.14
N GLY A 249 18.93 -11.10 19.89
CA GLY A 249 19.39 -10.49 18.64
C GLY A 249 19.20 -11.40 17.43
N VAL A 250 19.45 -12.71 17.56
CA VAL A 250 19.17 -13.67 16.48
C VAL A 250 17.67 -13.76 16.21
N LEU A 251 16.82 -13.78 17.25
CA LEU A 251 15.37 -13.77 17.07
C LEU A 251 14.87 -12.49 16.38
N ALA A 252 15.36 -11.34 16.82
CA ALA A 252 15.01 -10.05 16.23
C ALA A 252 15.52 -9.92 14.78
N LEU A 253 16.69 -10.48 14.48
CA LEU A 253 17.22 -10.60 13.11
C LEU A 253 16.28 -11.42 12.22
N ILE A 254 15.82 -12.60 12.68
CA ILE A 254 14.87 -13.43 11.91
C ILE A 254 13.58 -12.67 11.63
N LEU A 255 13.03 -11.99 12.63
CA LEU A 255 11.82 -11.19 12.47
C LEU A 255 12.04 -10.04 11.48
N SER A 256 13.15 -9.31 11.60
CA SER A 256 13.52 -8.20 10.71
C SER A 256 13.63 -8.63 9.25
N TRP A 257 14.28 -9.76 8.97
CA TRP A 257 14.41 -10.29 7.62
C TRP A 257 13.08 -10.80 7.06
N THR A 258 12.22 -11.37 7.91
CA THR A 258 10.88 -11.81 7.52
C THR A 258 10.03 -10.60 7.13
N SER A 259 10.05 -9.55 7.95
CA SER A 259 9.39 -8.27 7.66
C SER A 259 9.91 -7.63 6.38
N LEU A 260 11.24 -7.59 6.19
CA LEU A 260 11.85 -7.05 4.97
C LEU A 260 11.42 -7.82 3.72
N GLY A 261 11.29 -9.15 3.80
CA GLY A 261 10.79 -9.96 2.69
C GLY A 261 9.33 -9.66 2.35
N ALA A 262 8.49 -9.48 3.37
CA ALA A 262 7.10 -9.07 3.18
C ALA A 262 6.99 -7.66 2.58
N ASP A 263 7.77 -6.70 3.08
CA ASP A 263 7.81 -5.33 2.58
C ASP A 263 8.31 -5.25 1.15
N LEU A 264 9.31 -6.05 0.78
CA LEU A 264 9.79 -6.09 -0.60
C LEU A 264 8.70 -6.59 -1.54
N ALA A 265 7.98 -7.65 -1.16
CA ALA A 265 6.90 -8.19 -1.96
C ALA A 265 5.72 -7.19 -2.09
N THR A 266 5.34 -6.52 -1.00
CA THR A 266 4.28 -5.50 -1.03
C THR A 266 4.73 -4.24 -1.78
N ALA A 267 5.99 -3.82 -1.67
CA ALA A 267 6.53 -2.66 -2.38
C ALA A 267 6.62 -2.90 -3.89
N VAL A 268 7.05 -4.09 -4.33
CA VAL A 268 7.03 -4.46 -5.76
C VAL A 268 5.59 -4.54 -6.25
N GLY A 269 4.70 -5.21 -5.52
CA GLY A 269 3.30 -5.35 -5.92
C GLY A 269 2.56 -4.02 -6.00
N THR A 270 2.76 -3.13 -5.03
CA THR A 270 2.19 -1.77 -5.08
C THR A 270 2.78 -1.00 -6.25
N SER A 271 4.10 -1.03 -6.44
CA SER A 271 4.76 -0.41 -7.58
C SER A 271 4.21 -0.87 -8.95
N ASP A 272 3.95 -2.16 -9.11
CA ASP A 272 3.36 -2.71 -10.34
C ASP A 272 1.96 -2.15 -10.60
N PHE A 273 1.17 -1.97 -9.54
CA PHE A 273 -0.14 -1.31 -9.62
C PHE A 273 0.01 0.15 -10.05
N CYS A 274 1.04 0.85 -9.59
CA CYS A 274 1.26 2.26 -9.92
C CYS A 274 1.70 2.48 -11.36
N VAL A 275 2.52 1.57 -11.91
CA VAL A 275 3.11 1.72 -13.25
C VAL A 275 2.25 1.05 -14.32
N SER A 276 1.63 -0.09 -14.01
CA SER A 276 0.93 -0.93 -14.99
C SER A 276 -0.36 -1.57 -14.44
N PRO A 277 -1.37 -0.76 -14.05
CA PRO A 277 -2.63 -1.27 -13.50
C PRO A 277 -3.62 -1.80 -14.55
N ASP A 278 -3.35 -1.58 -15.84
CA ASP A 278 -4.36 -1.67 -16.92
C ASP A 278 -5.12 -3.00 -16.95
N LYS A 279 -4.43 -4.13 -16.77
CA LYS A 279 -5.06 -5.46 -16.78
C LYS A 279 -6.03 -5.65 -15.62
N PHE A 280 -5.67 -5.18 -14.44
CA PHE A 280 -6.50 -5.24 -13.23
C PHE A 280 -7.69 -4.28 -13.34
N ILE A 281 -7.48 -3.07 -13.84
CA ILE A 281 -8.59 -2.12 -14.06
C ILE A 281 -9.56 -2.70 -15.09
N MET A 282 -9.07 -3.23 -16.21
CA MET A 282 -9.93 -3.84 -17.23
C MET A 282 -10.68 -5.07 -16.71
N SER A 283 -10.10 -5.91 -15.84
CA SER A 283 -10.81 -7.05 -15.27
C SER A 283 -11.95 -6.61 -14.36
N GLN A 284 -11.73 -5.60 -13.52
CA GLN A 284 -12.77 -5.06 -12.63
C GLN A 284 -13.86 -4.29 -13.40
N THR A 285 -13.46 -3.53 -14.43
CA THR A 285 -14.40 -2.70 -15.20
C THR A 285 -15.18 -3.51 -16.24
N LYS A 286 -14.79 -4.74 -16.58
CA LYS A 286 -15.59 -5.64 -17.45
C LYS A 286 -17.00 -5.89 -16.91
N GLY A 287 -17.23 -5.79 -15.60
CA GLY A 287 -18.56 -5.82 -15.00
C GLY A 287 -19.36 -4.52 -15.14
N ILE A 288 -18.68 -3.38 -15.36
CA ILE A 288 -19.26 -2.02 -15.36
C ILE A 288 -19.46 -1.49 -16.80
N ILE A 289 -18.68 -1.97 -17.77
CA ILE A 289 -18.67 -1.49 -19.18
C ILE A 289 -19.96 -1.82 -19.98
N SER A 290 -20.95 -2.51 -19.40
CA SER A 290 -22.29 -2.52 -20.02
C SER A 290 -23.06 -1.19 -19.89
N ALA A 291 -22.56 -0.22 -19.10
CA ALA A 291 -23.14 1.12 -19.01
C ALA A 291 -22.07 2.20 -18.80
N GLY A 292 -21.68 2.88 -19.89
CA GLY A 292 -21.00 4.18 -19.83
C GLY A 292 -19.48 4.15 -19.89
N GLU A 293 -18.95 4.15 -21.11
CA GLU A 293 -17.55 4.46 -21.42
C GLU A 293 -17.15 5.84 -20.88
N ILE A 294 -15.90 5.93 -20.37
CA ILE A 294 -15.02 7.11 -20.22
C ILE A 294 -14.79 7.72 -18.82
N SER A 295 -15.60 7.49 -17.78
CA SER A 295 -15.35 8.18 -16.48
C SER A 295 -14.46 7.41 -15.48
N SER A 296 -14.46 6.08 -15.52
CA SER A 296 -13.82 5.26 -14.47
C SER A 296 -12.30 5.08 -14.63
N GLU A 297 -11.76 5.29 -15.84
CA GLU A 297 -10.32 5.16 -16.11
C GLU A 297 -9.50 6.28 -15.45
N SER A 298 -10.10 7.47 -15.32
CA SER A 298 -9.49 8.62 -14.65
C SER A 298 -9.60 8.56 -13.12
N ALA A 299 -10.68 8.01 -12.57
CA ALA A 299 -10.88 7.98 -11.12
C ALA A 299 -9.93 6.98 -10.43
N LEU A 300 -9.67 5.81 -11.03
CA LEU A 300 -8.76 4.82 -10.45
C LEU A 300 -7.28 5.18 -10.67
N LYS A 301 -6.93 5.86 -11.78
CA LYS A 301 -5.58 6.44 -12.01
C LYS A 301 -5.22 7.57 -11.03
N THR A 302 -6.19 8.08 -10.26
CA THR A 302 -5.97 9.17 -9.28
C THR A 302 -5.67 8.66 -7.87
N LEU A 303 -5.59 7.34 -7.65
CA LEU A 303 -4.87 6.80 -6.50
C LEU A 303 -3.39 7.05 -6.74
N LYS A 304 -2.93 8.23 -6.30
CA LYS A 304 -1.50 8.53 -6.22
C LYS A 304 -0.85 7.42 -5.41
N CYS A 305 -0.19 6.52 -6.10
CA CYS A 305 0.92 5.81 -5.51
C CYS A 305 2.01 6.83 -5.24
N PHE A 306 2.06 7.27 -3.97
CA PHE A 306 3.12 8.03 -3.30
C PHE A 306 3.93 8.98 -4.20
#